data_AF-A0A2X3CPU4-F1
#
_entry.id   AF-A0A2X3CPU4-F1
#
_cell.length_a   1.000
_cell.length_b   1.000
_cell.length_c   1.000
_cell.angle_alpha   90.00
_cell.angle_beta   90.00
_cell.angle_gamma   90.00
#
_symmetry.space_group_name_H-M   'P 1'
#
loop_
_entity.id
_entity.type
_entity.pdbx_description
1 polymer ?
#
loop_
_entity_poly.entity_id
_entity_poly.type
_entity_poly.pdbx_seq_one_letter_code
_entity_poly.pdbx_strand_id
1 'polypeptide(L)'
;MLQLTADDRPLICGVGLGGYWAERIGFLCDIRQAVFNPNLFPHENMEGKIDRPEEYADIATKCVTNFREKNRDRCLVVLSRQDEALDSQRSADLLHHYYEIIWDEEQTHKFKNISPHLQRLKAFKTLG
;
A
#
# COMPACT_ATOMS: atom_id res chain seq x y z
N MET A 1 -1.03 -12.68 15.42
CA MET A 1 -1.90 -12.43 16.59
C MET A 1 -1.59 -11.04 17.11
N LEU A 2 -2.48 -10.07 16.88
CA LEU A 2 -2.38 -8.71 17.42
C LEU A 2 -2.88 -8.70 18.87
N GLN A 3 -1.98 -8.72 19.84
CA GLN A 3 -2.34 -8.89 21.25
C GLN A 3 -2.75 -7.57 21.95
N LEU A 4 -2.56 -6.42 21.31
CA LEU A 4 -2.67 -5.08 21.93
C LEU A 4 -3.68 -4.14 21.26
N THR A 5 -4.48 -4.63 20.31
CA THR A 5 -5.52 -3.82 19.65
C THR A 5 -6.87 -4.05 20.32
N ALA A 6 -7.63 -2.98 20.56
CA ALA A 6 -9.04 -3.05 20.96
C ALA A 6 -9.99 -3.17 19.75
N ASP A 7 -9.45 -3.04 18.53
CA ASP A 7 -10.16 -3.22 17.27
C ASP A 7 -9.95 -4.65 16.76
N ASP A 8 -11.03 -5.43 16.67
CA ASP A 8 -11.02 -6.84 16.24
C ASP A 8 -10.64 -7.02 14.77
N ARG A 9 -10.73 -5.96 13.97
CA ARG A 9 -10.46 -6.00 12.52
C ARG A 9 -9.63 -4.81 12.09
N PRO A 10 -8.41 -4.62 12.62
CA PRO A 10 -7.64 -3.43 12.32
C PRO A 10 -7.32 -3.36 10.82
N LEU A 11 -7.12 -2.13 10.35
CA LEU A 11 -6.71 -1.83 8.98
C LEU A 11 -5.42 -1.02 9.07
N ILE A 12 -4.38 -1.46 8.38
CA ILE A 12 -3.17 -0.64 8.24
C ILE A 12 -3.33 0.22 6.98
N CYS A 13 -3.06 1.52 7.10
CA CYS A 13 -3.06 2.42 5.96
C CYS A 13 -1.72 3.15 5.78
N GLY A 14 -1.35 3.44 4.55
CA GLY A 14 -0.11 4.16 4.25
C GLY A 14 -0.11 4.84 2.89
N VAL A 15 0.61 5.97 2.79
CA VAL A 15 0.79 6.75 1.56
C VAL A 15 2.25 6.69 1.11
N GLY A 16 2.53 6.59 -0.19
CA GLY A 16 3.91 6.63 -0.70
C GLY A 16 4.77 5.51 -0.13
N LEU A 17 5.89 5.87 0.51
CA LEU A 17 6.74 4.89 1.21
C LEU A 17 6.01 4.21 2.39
N GLY A 18 5.07 4.91 3.04
CA GLY A 18 4.21 4.30 4.04
C GLY A 18 3.33 3.20 3.44
N GLY A 19 2.90 3.34 2.19
CA GLY A 19 2.15 2.31 1.45
C GLY A 19 2.98 1.05 1.18
N TYR A 20 4.26 1.20 0.84
CA TYR A 20 5.20 0.08 0.67
C TYR A 20 5.31 -0.79 1.93
N TRP A 21 5.40 -0.13 3.10
CA TRP A 21 5.50 -0.80 4.39
C TRP A 21 4.16 -1.35 4.87
N ALA A 22 3.08 -0.58 4.70
CA ALA A 22 1.72 -1.01 5.05
C ALA A 22 1.37 -2.35 4.40
N GLU A 23 1.66 -2.51 3.10
CA GLU A 23 1.45 -3.75 2.36
C GLU A 23 2.18 -4.94 3.01
N ARG A 24 3.49 -4.79 3.25
CA ARG A 24 4.36 -5.88 3.74
C ARG A 24 4.10 -6.23 5.19
N ILE A 25 4.01 -5.23 6.06
CA ILE A 25 3.74 -5.42 7.48
C ILE A 25 2.33 -5.98 7.66
N GLY A 26 1.35 -5.46 6.92
CA GLY A 26 -0.01 -5.99 6.93
C GLY A 26 -0.05 -7.47 6.54
N PHE A 27 0.68 -7.88 5.51
CA PHE A 27 0.80 -9.29 5.14
C PHE A 27 1.43 -10.12 6.28
N LEU A 28 2.57 -9.69 6.83
CA LEU A 28 3.28 -10.42 7.89
C LEU A 28 2.48 -10.52 9.19
N CYS A 29 1.64 -9.53 9.47
CA CYS A 29 0.83 -9.47 10.67
C CYS A 29 -0.61 -9.99 10.50
N ASP A 30 -0.97 -10.44 9.30
CA ASP A 30 -2.32 -10.92 8.95
C ASP A 30 -3.42 -9.84 9.06
N ILE A 31 -3.10 -8.59 8.68
CA ILE A 31 -3.96 -7.40 8.82
C ILE A 31 -4.30 -6.86 7.44
N ARG A 32 -5.57 -6.54 7.15
CA ARG A 32 -5.96 -5.91 5.86
C ARG A 32 -5.27 -4.56 5.68
N GLN A 33 -5.00 -4.19 4.43
CA GLN A 33 -4.24 -2.97 4.11
C GLN A 33 -5.02 -2.04 3.18
N ALA A 34 -4.85 -0.73 3.36
CA ALA A 34 -5.30 0.29 2.41
C ALA A 34 -4.11 1.19 2.05
N VAL A 35 -3.65 1.13 0.81
CA VAL A 35 -2.45 1.85 0.38
C VAL A 35 -2.82 2.92 -0.65
N PHE A 36 -2.21 4.10 -0.51
CA PHE A 36 -2.45 5.26 -1.37
C PHE A 36 -1.15 5.61 -2.09
N ASN A 37 -1.14 5.66 -3.42
CA ASN A 37 0.05 5.94 -4.24
C ASN A 37 1.33 5.27 -3.70
N PRO A 38 1.33 3.93 -3.49
CA PRO A 38 2.44 3.27 -2.83
C PRO A 38 3.73 3.38 -3.65
N ASN A 39 4.83 3.75 -3.02
CA ASN A 39 6.15 3.72 -3.67
C ASN A 39 6.67 2.29 -3.69
N LEU A 40 6.30 1.51 -4.71
CA LEU A 40 6.64 0.08 -4.82
C LEU A 40 8.12 -0.18 -5.10
N PHE A 41 8.84 0.82 -5.62
CA PHE A 41 10.23 0.73 -6.05
C PHE A 41 11.09 1.84 -5.40
N PRO A 42 11.14 1.90 -4.05
CA PRO A 42 11.79 3.02 -3.36
C PRO A 42 13.30 3.06 -3.60
N HIS A 43 13.93 1.93 -3.93
CA HIS A 43 15.33 1.86 -4.31
C HIS A 43 15.66 2.65 -5.60
N GLU A 44 14.67 2.96 -6.45
CA GLU A 44 14.87 3.70 -7.71
C GLU A 44 14.80 5.23 -7.52
N ASN A 45 14.11 5.72 -6.49
CA ASN A 45 13.72 7.14 -6.40
C ASN A 45 13.92 7.79 -5.02
N MET A 46 14.40 7.02 -4.03
CA MET A 46 14.68 7.50 -2.67
C MET A 46 16.18 7.67 -2.39
N GLU A 47 17.06 7.49 -3.39
CA GLU A 47 18.49 7.79 -3.22
C GLU A 47 18.71 9.25 -2.80
N GLY A 48 19.53 9.46 -1.77
CA GLY A 48 19.76 10.76 -1.16
C GLY A 48 18.58 11.34 -0.36
N LYS A 49 17.43 10.65 -0.28
CA LYS A 49 16.25 11.06 0.51
C LYS A 49 16.06 10.26 1.79
N ILE A 50 16.65 9.09 1.86
CA ILE A 50 16.69 8.21 3.04
C ILE A 50 18.10 7.64 3.18
N ASP A 51 18.44 7.25 4.39
CA ASP A 51 19.64 6.46 4.62
C ASP A 51 19.45 5.07 4.01
N ARG A 52 20.46 4.62 3.26
CA ARG A 52 20.61 3.26 2.75
C ARG A 52 19.45 2.75 1.87
N PRO A 53 19.09 3.46 0.78
CA PRO A 53 18.02 3.05 -0.15
C PRO A 53 18.24 1.66 -0.76
N GLU A 54 19.49 1.20 -0.86
CA GLU A 54 19.87 -0.14 -1.34
C GLU A 54 19.29 -1.27 -0.47
N GLU A 55 19.01 -1.01 0.82
CA GLU A 55 18.38 -2.01 1.70
C GLU A 55 16.97 -2.37 1.22
N TYR A 56 16.29 -1.49 0.49
CA TYR A 56 14.96 -1.79 -0.02
C TYR A 56 14.98 -2.85 -1.13
N ALA A 57 16.07 -2.94 -1.89
CA ALA A 57 16.26 -4.03 -2.84
C ALA A 57 16.43 -5.37 -2.10
N ASP A 58 17.18 -5.36 -0.99
CA ASP A 58 17.37 -6.53 -0.12
C ASP A 58 16.07 -6.94 0.62
N ILE A 59 15.28 -5.97 1.09
CA ILE A 59 13.96 -6.23 1.67
C ILE A 59 13.02 -6.85 0.61
N ALA A 60 13.07 -6.38 -0.63
CA ALA A 60 12.24 -6.91 -1.70
C ALA A 60 12.56 -8.38 -2.02
N THR A 61 13.84 -8.79 -1.94
CA THR A 61 14.26 -10.19 -2.16
C THR A 61 14.03 -11.09 -0.94
N LYS A 62 14.01 -10.52 0.26
CA LYS A 62 13.79 -11.25 1.52
C LYS A 62 12.32 -11.37 1.93
N CYS A 63 11.44 -10.54 1.36
CA CYS A 63 10.00 -10.70 1.58
C CYS A 63 9.53 -12.05 1.03
N VAL A 64 8.55 -12.67 1.68
CA VAL A 64 8.06 -14.01 1.33
C VAL A 64 7.77 -14.08 -0.18
N THR A 65 8.35 -15.07 -0.87
CA THR A 65 8.15 -15.23 -2.32
C THR A 65 6.65 -15.34 -2.63
N ASN A 66 6.22 -14.59 -3.64
CA ASN A 66 4.81 -14.48 -4.07
C ASN A 66 3.86 -14.06 -2.95
N PHE A 67 4.30 -13.22 -1.98
CA PHE A 67 3.42 -12.79 -0.89
C PHE A 67 2.13 -12.13 -1.38
N ARG A 68 2.16 -11.39 -2.51
CA ARG A 68 0.97 -10.76 -3.08
C ARG A 68 -0.10 -11.76 -3.49
N GLU A 69 0.31 -12.91 -4.02
CA GLU A 69 -0.59 -14.03 -4.31
C GLU A 69 -1.22 -14.57 -3.02
N LYS A 70 -0.42 -14.70 -1.96
CA LYS A 70 -0.88 -15.14 -0.63
C LYS A 70 -1.74 -14.07 0.08
N ASN A 71 -1.59 -12.80 -0.30
CA ASN A 71 -2.28 -11.64 0.25
C ASN A 71 -3.45 -11.19 -0.64
N ARG A 72 -3.80 -11.97 -1.67
CA ARG A 72 -4.84 -11.66 -2.64
C ARG A 72 -6.13 -11.21 -1.95
N ASP A 73 -6.74 -10.16 -2.48
CA ASP A 73 -7.97 -9.51 -1.98
C ASP A 73 -7.88 -8.92 -0.55
N ARG A 74 -6.68 -8.86 0.05
CA ARG A 74 -6.46 -8.32 1.41
C ARG A 74 -5.82 -6.92 1.46
N CYS A 75 -5.51 -6.36 0.30
CA CYS A 75 -5.09 -4.97 0.14
C CYS A 75 -6.08 -4.22 -0.77
N LEU A 76 -6.41 -2.99 -0.39
CA LEU A 76 -7.12 -2.03 -1.24
C LEU A 76 -6.13 -0.97 -1.71
N VAL A 77 -6.02 -0.76 -3.02
CA VAL A 77 -5.06 0.18 -3.60
C VAL A 77 -5.81 1.38 -4.16
N VAL A 78 -5.45 2.56 -3.69
CA VAL A 78 -5.96 3.83 -4.22
C VAL A 78 -4.82 4.51 -4.97
N LEU A 79 -5.01 4.75 -6.26
CA LEU A 79 -4.04 5.37 -7.15
C LEU A 79 -4.60 6.67 -7.68
N SER A 80 -3.75 7.68 -7.79
CA SER A 80 -4.16 8.97 -8.33
C SER A 80 -3.78 9.12 -9.80
N ARG A 81 -4.69 9.73 -10.59
CA ARG A 81 -4.40 10.23 -11.93
C ARG A 81 -3.52 11.49 -11.94
N GLN A 82 -3.38 12.15 -10.80
CA GLN A 82 -2.61 13.38 -10.57
C GLN A 82 -1.34 13.14 -9.74
N ASP A 83 -0.86 11.90 -9.62
CA ASP A 83 0.41 11.63 -8.95
C ASP A 83 1.57 12.24 -9.75
N GLU A 84 2.20 13.25 -9.16
CA GLU A 84 3.32 14.02 -9.72
C GLU A 84 4.69 13.43 -9.36
N ALA A 85 4.74 12.41 -8.49
CA ALA A 85 5.99 11.84 -7.98
C ALA A 85 6.24 10.41 -8.47
N LEU A 86 5.20 9.62 -8.69
CA LEU A 86 5.29 8.23 -9.12
C LEU A 86 4.43 7.95 -10.37
N ASP A 87 4.86 6.95 -11.15
CA ASP A 87 4.04 6.37 -12.19
C ASP A 87 2.96 5.45 -11.58
N SER A 88 1.76 6.00 -11.41
CA SER A 88 0.61 5.25 -10.91
C SER A 88 0.17 4.12 -11.86
N GLN A 89 0.40 4.25 -13.17
CA GLN A 89 0.03 3.19 -14.12
C GLN A 89 0.91 1.96 -13.91
N ARG A 90 2.23 2.14 -13.72
CA ARG A 90 3.15 1.05 -13.36
C ARG A 90 2.71 0.31 -12.09
N SER A 91 2.19 1.05 -11.10
CA SER A 91 1.65 0.44 -9.88
C SER A 91 0.37 -0.35 -10.15
N ALA A 92 -0.54 0.18 -10.96
CA ALA A 92 -1.76 -0.52 -11.37
C ALA A 92 -1.45 -1.81 -12.14
N ASP A 93 -0.55 -1.74 -13.12
CA ASP A 93 -0.17 -2.88 -13.96
C ASP A 93 0.40 -4.02 -13.11
N LEU A 94 1.16 -3.70 -12.07
CA LEU A 94 1.68 -4.71 -11.14
C LEU A 94 0.62 -5.25 -10.17
N LEU A 95 -0.22 -4.39 -9.60
CA LEU A 95 -1.07 -4.74 -8.45
C LEU A 95 -2.47 -5.23 -8.81
N HIS A 96 -3.01 -4.88 -9.98
CA HIS A 96 -4.38 -5.24 -10.39
C HIS A 96 -4.61 -6.76 -10.48
N HIS A 97 -3.53 -7.54 -10.63
CA HIS A 97 -3.60 -8.99 -10.62
C HIS A 97 -3.93 -9.58 -9.24
N TYR A 98 -3.76 -8.83 -8.15
CA TYR A 98 -3.85 -9.32 -6.77
C TYR A 98 -4.89 -8.59 -5.93
N TYR A 99 -5.09 -7.29 -6.22
CA TYR A 99 -5.83 -6.37 -5.37
C TYR A 99 -6.80 -5.54 -6.18
N GLU A 100 -7.84 -5.04 -5.50
CA GLU A 100 -8.72 -4.03 -6.06
C GLU A 100 -7.99 -2.68 -6.21
N ILE A 101 -8.12 -2.07 -7.38
CA ILE A 101 -7.61 -0.73 -7.69
C ILE A 101 -8.76 0.27 -7.75
N ILE A 102 -8.63 1.36 -7.01
CA ILE A 102 -9.51 2.54 -7.08
C ILE A 102 -8.70 3.69 -7.66
N TRP A 103 -9.26 4.38 -8.65
CA TRP A 103 -8.70 5.60 -9.19
C TRP A 103 -9.29 6.82 -8.51
N ASP A 104 -8.42 7.74 -8.10
CA ASP A 104 -8.75 9.08 -7.65
C ASP A 104 -8.37 10.10 -8.72
N GLU A 105 -9.27 11.03 -9.01
CA GLU A 105 -9.13 12.01 -10.08
C GLU A 105 -8.58 13.37 -9.61
N GLU A 106 -8.48 13.61 -8.30
CA GLU A 106 -8.23 14.94 -7.70
C GLU A 106 -6.93 15.03 -6.89
N GLN A 107 -6.63 14.02 -6.06
CA GLN A 107 -5.58 14.08 -5.05
C GLN A 107 -4.20 13.90 -5.68
N THR A 108 -3.18 14.64 -5.27
CA THR A 108 -1.80 14.42 -5.76
C THR A 108 -1.08 13.35 -4.93
N HIS A 109 0.21 13.08 -5.17
CA HIS A 109 1.01 11.99 -4.57
C HIS A 109 0.76 11.80 -3.07
N LYS A 110 0.77 12.91 -2.31
CA LYS A 110 0.65 12.90 -0.85
C LYS A 110 -0.74 12.57 -0.31
N PHE A 111 -1.77 12.50 -1.17
CA PHE A 111 -3.16 12.24 -0.78
C PHE A 111 -3.61 13.09 0.41
N LYS A 112 -3.59 14.43 0.25
CA LYS A 112 -3.88 15.38 1.33
C LYS A 112 -5.27 15.19 1.94
N ASN A 113 -6.23 14.72 1.14
CA ASN A 113 -7.57 14.39 1.60
C ASN A 113 -7.97 12.96 1.21
N ILE A 114 -7.94 12.05 2.18
CA ILE A 114 -8.42 10.67 2.01
C ILE A 114 -9.91 10.49 2.35
N SER A 115 -10.58 11.55 2.83
CA SER A 115 -11.97 11.50 3.31
C SER A 115 -12.95 10.90 2.30
N PRO A 116 -12.87 11.20 0.99
CA PRO A 116 -13.75 10.60 -0.02
C PRO A 116 -13.71 9.07 -0.04
N HIS A 117 -12.58 8.48 0.33
CA HIS A 117 -12.36 7.03 0.31
C HIS A 117 -12.82 6.32 1.59
N LEU A 118 -13.14 7.05 2.67
CA LEU A 118 -13.39 6.46 4.00
C LEU A 118 -14.55 5.46 4.02
N GLN A 119 -15.63 5.72 3.28
CA GLN A 119 -16.75 4.77 3.21
C GLN A 119 -16.34 3.46 2.53
N ARG A 120 -15.52 3.55 1.48
CA ARG A 120 -14.99 2.38 0.79
C ARG A 120 -14.02 1.60 1.67
N LEU A 121 -13.13 2.30 2.38
CA LEU A 121 -12.21 1.69 3.36
C LEU A 121 -12.97 0.99 4.49
N LYS A 122 -14.04 1.59 5.01
CA LYS A 122 -14.89 0.99 6.04
C LYS A 122 -15.58 -0.28 5.55
N ALA A 123 -16.14 -0.27 4.34
CA ALA A 123 -16.72 -1.45 3.73
C ALA A 123 -15.65 -2.56 3.54
N PHE A 124 -14.47 -2.19 3.03
CA PHE A 124 -13.37 -3.12 2.85
C PHE A 124 -12.87 -3.75 4.16
N LYS A 125 -12.75 -2.95 5.23
CA LYS A 125 -12.39 -3.40 6.58
C LYS A 125 -13.38 -4.44 7.13
N THR A 126 -14.67 -4.30 6.80
CA THR A 126 -15.74 -5.13 7.36
C THR A 126 -16.08 -6.38 6.54
N LEU A 127 -15.56 -6.51 5.32
CA LEU A 127 -15.80 -7.63 4.38
C LEU A 127 -15.16 -8.99 4.78
N GLY A 128 -14.50 -9.09 5.93
CA GLY A 128 -14.00 -10.36 6.51
C GLY A 128 -14.67 -10.69 7.83
#